data_AF-A0A7W3ZXK9-F1
#
_entry.id   AF-A0A7W3ZXK9-F1
#
_cell.length_a   1.000
_cell.length_b   1.000
_cell.length_c   1.000
_cell.angle_alpha   90.00
_cell.angle_beta   90.00
_cell.angle_gamma   90.00
#
_symmetry.space_group_name_H-M   'P 1'
#
loop_
_entity.id
_entity.type
_entity.pdbx_description
1 polymer ?
#
loop_
_entity_poly.entity_id
_entity_poly.type
_entity_poly.pdbx_seq_one_letter_code
_entity_poly.pdbx_strand_id
1 'polypeptide(L)'
;MERNALILLAIALSFSTSAEVYKCADGQYQADPCDENSQPVDLSGVGSVIQRSERTSQSSAVSNAASDKQKEITSYIEKRRIGREISQLESDRKRIIAKRDQRLRNLRDSRQYANNNLAGATWQQSLAQEQLAVAQEADTMVQSIDRQIEQLKKDLEP
;
A
#
# COMPACT_ATOMS: atom_id res chain seq x y z
N MET A 1 69.55 -0.78 -8.05
CA MET A 1 68.09 -0.86 -8.24
C MET A 1 67.64 -2.32 -8.09
N GLU A 2 67.93 -2.95 -6.95
CA GLU A 2 67.83 -4.42 -6.79
C GLU A 2 66.95 -4.83 -5.59
N ARG A 3 66.35 -3.87 -4.88
CA ARG A 3 65.51 -4.15 -3.69
C ARG A 3 64.01 -4.01 -3.94
N ASN A 4 63.63 -3.38 -5.04
CA ASN A 4 62.22 -3.21 -5.44
C ASN A 4 61.73 -4.32 -6.38
N ALA A 5 62.64 -5.12 -6.95
CA ALA A 5 62.29 -6.24 -7.83
C ALA A 5 61.79 -7.48 -7.07
N LEU A 6 62.11 -7.62 -5.77
CA LEU A 6 61.70 -8.78 -4.97
C LEU A 6 60.29 -8.65 -4.36
N ILE A 7 59.71 -7.46 -4.30
CA ILE A 7 58.37 -7.24 -3.73
C ILE A 7 57.26 -7.47 -4.77
N LEU A 8 57.56 -7.34 -6.07
CA LEU A 8 56.58 -7.52 -7.15
C LEU A 8 56.36 -8.99 -7.57
N LEU A 9 57.24 -9.92 -7.18
CA LEU A 9 57.09 -11.36 -7.49
C LEU A 9 56.20 -12.12 -6.48
N ALA A 10 55.86 -11.53 -5.34
CA ALA A 10 55.13 -12.20 -4.27
C ALA A 10 53.59 -12.17 -4.41
N ILE A 11 53.04 -11.44 -5.38
CA ILE A 11 51.57 -11.21 -5.51
C ILE A 11 50.91 -12.17 -6.53
N ALA A 12 51.70 -12.98 -7.27
CA ALA A 12 51.17 -13.79 -8.38
C ALA A 12 50.66 -15.20 -8.00
N LEU A 13 50.62 -15.58 -6.72
CA LEU A 13 50.10 -16.88 -6.26
C LEU A 13 48.76 -16.70 -5.52
N SER A 14 47.75 -16.21 -6.22
CA SER A 14 46.36 -16.38 -5.79
C SER A 14 45.91 -17.75 -6.26
N PHE A 15 45.94 -18.74 -5.37
CA PHE A 15 45.36 -20.05 -5.62
C PHE A 15 43.85 -19.90 -5.84
N SER A 16 43.37 -20.28 -7.02
CA SER A 16 41.94 -20.39 -7.31
C SER A 16 41.38 -21.53 -6.46
N THR A 17 40.73 -21.21 -5.34
CA THR A 17 39.98 -22.18 -4.56
C THR A 17 38.64 -22.42 -5.24
N SER A 18 38.54 -23.49 -6.03
CA SER A 18 37.25 -24.02 -6.49
C SER A 18 36.62 -24.78 -5.33
N ALA A 19 35.56 -24.22 -4.75
CA ALA A 19 34.81 -24.89 -3.68
C ALA A 19 33.83 -25.89 -4.28
N GLU A 20 34.12 -27.18 -4.14
CA GLU A 20 33.18 -28.29 -4.41
C GLU A 20 32.68 -28.84 -3.08
N VAL A 21 31.43 -29.33 -3.04
CA VAL A 21 30.84 -29.92 -1.83
C VAL A 21 30.70 -31.41 -2.05
N TYR A 22 31.23 -32.22 -1.15
CA TYR A 22 31.20 -33.68 -1.21
C TYR A 22 30.18 -34.24 -0.21
N LYS A 23 29.50 -35.33 -0.58
CA LYS A 23 28.58 -36.05 0.30
C LYS A 23 29.27 -37.27 0.90
N CYS A 24 29.34 -37.33 2.22
CA CYS A 24 30.02 -38.41 2.93
C CYS A 24 29.03 -39.49 3.39
N ALA A 25 29.52 -40.69 3.72
CA ALA A 25 28.70 -41.87 4.02
C ALA A 25 27.70 -41.64 5.18
N ASP A 26 28.04 -40.78 6.13
CA ASP A 26 27.21 -40.42 7.29
C ASP A 26 26.11 -39.39 6.97
N GLY A 27 25.93 -39.04 5.69
CA GLY A 27 24.96 -38.04 5.25
C GLY A 27 25.38 -36.59 5.53
N GLN A 28 26.61 -36.36 5.96
CA GLN A 28 27.19 -35.04 6.17
C GLN A 28 27.83 -34.52 4.87
N TYR A 29 27.87 -33.19 4.73
CA TYR A 29 28.44 -32.50 3.58
C TYR A 29 29.67 -31.70 4.00
N GLN A 30 30.77 -31.86 3.26
CA GLN A 30 32.06 -31.20 3.56
C GLN A 30 32.66 -30.57 2.31
N ALA A 31 33.54 -29.59 2.52
CA ALA A 31 34.26 -28.90 1.44
C ALA A 31 35.48 -29.69 0.94
N ASP A 32 35.97 -30.64 1.73
CA ASP A 32 37.08 -31.52 1.37
C ASP A 32 36.59 -32.96 1.11
N PRO A 33 37.27 -33.74 0.25
CA PRO A 33 36.96 -35.15 0.01
C PRO A 33 37.05 -35.98 1.30
N CYS A 34 36.00 -36.75 1.61
CA CYS A 34 35.97 -37.60 2.80
C CYS A 34 36.78 -38.91 2.64
N ASP A 35 36.87 -39.43 1.41
CA ASP A 35 37.66 -40.61 1.06
C ASP A 35 38.01 -40.60 -0.45
N GLU A 36 38.83 -41.57 -0.89
CA GLU A 36 39.28 -41.68 -2.30
C GLU A 36 38.13 -41.95 -3.30
N ASN A 37 36.94 -42.32 -2.83
CA ASN A 37 35.77 -42.60 -3.67
C ASN A 37 34.70 -41.50 -3.57
N SER A 38 34.96 -40.43 -2.81
CA SER A 38 34.00 -39.36 -2.61
C SER A 38 33.82 -38.55 -3.90
N GLN A 39 32.58 -38.45 -4.37
CA GLN A 39 32.24 -37.76 -5.60
C GLN A 39 31.67 -36.38 -5.29
N PRO A 40 32.04 -35.35 -6.08
CA PRO A 40 31.49 -34.00 -5.89
C PRO A 40 29.98 -34.03 -6.16
N VAL A 41 29.23 -33.31 -5.33
CA VAL A 41 27.79 -33.17 -5.51
C VAL A 41 27.53 -32.20 -6.64
N ASP A 42 26.80 -32.65 -7.67
CA ASP A 42 26.37 -31.78 -8.76
C ASP A 42 25.30 -30.79 -8.27
N LEU A 43 25.71 -29.53 -8.08
CA LEU A 43 24.85 -28.43 -7.67
C LEU A 43 24.36 -27.58 -8.85
N SER A 44 24.58 -28.00 -10.10
CA SER A 44 24.16 -27.25 -11.30
C SER A 44 22.65 -27.01 -11.39
N GLY A 45 21.84 -27.80 -10.67
CA GLY A 45 20.38 -27.70 -10.62
C GLY A 45 19.80 -26.94 -9.40
N VAL A 46 20.58 -26.64 -8.36
CA VAL A 46 20.09 -25.94 -7.16
C VAL A 46 20.37 -24.44 -7.27
N GLY A 47 19.29 -23.67 -7.42
CA GLY A 47 19.34 -22.21 -7.63
C GLY A 47 18.61 -21.75 -8.90
N SER A 48 18.29 -22.66 -9.81
CA SER A 48 17.45 -22.39 -10.98
C SER A 48 15.96 -22.58 -10.64
N VAL A 49 15.34 -21.58 -10.01
CA VAL A 49 13.86 -21.53 -9.85
C VAL A 49 13.17 -21.11 -11.17
N ILE A 50 13.90 -21.05 -12.30
CA ILE A 50 13.31 -20.81 -13.63
C ILE A 50 13.87 -21.81 -14.64
N GLN A 51 13.74 -23.10 -14.35
CA GLN A 51 13.68 -24.08 -15.43
C GLN A 51 12.22 -24.17 -15.88
N ARG A 52 11.84 -23.25 -16.79
CA ARG A 52 10.64 -23.40 -17.62
C ARG A 52 10.83 -24.67 -18.43
N SER A 53 10.44 -25.79 -17.84
CA SER A 53 10.36 -27.06 -18.55
C SER A 53 9.28 -26.88 -19.61
N GLU A 54 9.71 -26.78 -20.87
CA GLU A 54 8.88 -27.02 -22.04
C GLU A 54 8.46 -28.49 -22.03
N ARG A 55 7.54 -28.82 -21.12
CA ARG A 55 6.79 -30.06 -21.13
C ARG A 55 5.33 -29.73 -20.97
N THR A 56 4.65 -29.93 -22.09
CA THR A 56 3.27 -30.35 -22.19
C THR A 56 2.24 -29.22 -22.18
N SER A 57 1.51 -29.16 -23.29
CA SER A 57 0.38 -28.30 -23.64
C SER A 57 -0.86 -28.43 -22.72
N GLN A 58 -0.65 -28.65 -21.42
CA GLN A 58 -1.65 -28.68 -20.36
C GLN A 58 -1.49 -27.52 -19.36
N SER A 59 -0.51 -26.64 -19.58
CA SER A 59 -0.17 -25.51 -18.69
C SER A 59 -1.01 -24.24 -18.91
N SER A 60 -1.71 -24.12 -20.04
CA SER A 60 -2.56 -22.95 -20.33
C SER A 60 -3.81 -22.89 -19.45
N ALA A 61 -4.42 -24.02 -19.08
CA ALA A 61 -5.61 -24.02 -18.23
C ALA A 61 -5.29 -23.67 -16.75
N VAL A 62 -4.16 -24.15 -16.23
CA VAL A 62 -3.74 -23.90 -14.84
C VAL A 62 -3.18 -22.48 -14.66
N SER A 63 -2.46 -21.96 -15.65
CA SER A 63 -1.97 -20.57 -15.62
C SER A 63 -3.11 -19.54 -15.79
N ASN A 64 -4.12 -19.85 -16.62
CA ASN A 64 -5.33 -19.03 -16.72
C ASN A 64 -6.16 -19.07 -15.43
N ALA A 65 -6.36 -20.24 -14.81
CA ALA A 65 -7.09 -20.36 -13.56
C ALA A 65 -6.41 -19.61 -12.38
N ALA A 66 -5.08 -19.61 -12.32
CA ALA A 66 -4.32 -18.84 -11.34
C ALA A 66 -4.42 -17.31 -11.60
N SER A 67 -4.38 -16.89 -12.87
CA SER A 67 -4.54 -15.50 -13.30
C SER A 67 -5.94 -14.96 -13.01
N ASP A 68 -6.99 -15.75 -13.29
CA ASP A 68 -8.37 -15.36 -13.04
C ASP A 68 -8.66 -15.24 -11.54
N LYS A 69 -8.13 -16.17 -10.74
CA LYS A 69 -8.22 -16.09 -9.26
C LYS A 69 -7.46 -14.88 -8.70
N GLN A 70 -6.32 -14.52 -9.28
CA GLN A 70 -5.60 -13.31 -8.90
C GLN A 70 -6.40 -12.04 -9.21
N LYS A 71 -7.04 -11.97 -10.39
CA LYS A 71 -7.93 -10.85 -10.75
C LYS A 71 -9.14 -10.75 -9.81
N GLU A 72 -9.75 -11.88 -9.46
CA GLU A 72 -10.87 -11.94 -8.51
C GLU A 72 -10.46 -11.39 -7.13
N ILE A 73 -9.33 -11.85 -6.59
CA ILE A 73 -8.81 -11.39 -5.29
C ILE A 73 -8.52 -9.88 -5.35
N THR A 74 -7.90 -9.41 -6.42
CA THR A 74 -7.55 -7.99 -6.60
C THR A 74 -8.82 -7.13 -6.67
N SER A 75 -9.82 -7.55 -7.44
CA SER A 75 -11.12 -6.90 -7.51
C SER A 75 -11.83 -6.86 -6.15
N TYR A 76 -11.80 -7.96 -5.40
CA TYR A 76 -12.38 -8.02 -4.05
C TYR A 76 -11.71 -7.03 -3.08
N ILE A 77 -10.37 -6.98 -3.09
CA ILE A 77 -9.61 -6.04 -2.24
C ILE A 77 -9.97 -4.60 -2.60
N GLU A 78 -10.03 -4.28 -3.90
CA GLU A 78 -10.34 -2.93 -4.35
C GLU A 78 -11.78 -2.51 -3.99
N LYS A 79 -12.76 -3.38 -4.24
CA LYS A 79 -14.15 -3.12 -3.81
C LYS A 79 -14.25 -2.89 -2.30
N ARG A 80 -13.48 -3.63 -1.50
CA ARG A 80 -13.43 -3.46 -0.05
C ARG A 80 -12.76 -2.14 0.36
N ARG A 81 -11.71 -1.72 -0.35
CA ARG A 81 -11.05 -0.43 -0.15
C ARG A 81 -12.02 0.71 -0.41
N ILE A 82 -12.67 0.71 -1.58
CA ILE A 82 -13.65 1.70 -1.99
C ILE A 82 -14.83 1.76 -0.99
N GLY A 83 -15.36 0.59 -0.56
CA GLY A 83 -16.45 0.56 0.41
C GLY A 83 -16.10 1.18 1.77
N ARG A 84 -14.86 1.02 2.24
CA ARG A 84 -14.37 1.70 3.46
C ARG A 84 -14.27 3.21 3.25
N GLU A 85 -13.79 3.64 2.09
CA GLU A 85 -13.65 5.05 1.74
C GLU A 85 -15.01 5.75 1.70
N ILE A 86 -16.01 5.14 1.06
CA ILE A 86 -17.40 5.61 1.07
C ILE A 86 -17.92 5.74 2.52
N SER A 87 -17.71 4.72 3.35
CA SER A 87 -18.17 4.74 4.75
C SER A 87 -17.53 5.86 5.57
N GLN A 88 -16.26 6.16 5.30
CA GLN A 88 -15.54 7.28 5.93
C GLN A 88 -16.13 8.62 5.48
N LEU A 89 -16.32 8.81 4.17
CA LEU A 89 -16.92 10.02 3.60
C LEU A 89 -18.34 10.26 4.14
N GLU A 90 -19.17 9.22 4.26
CA GLU A 90 -20.49 9.33 4.86
C GLU A 90 -20.45 9.76 6.33
N SER A 91 -19.45 9.28 7.08
CA SER A 91 -19.24 9.67 8.47
C SER A 91 -18.81 11.14 8.57
N ASP A 92 -17.95 11.59 7.68
CA ASP A 92 -17.50 12.98 7.60
C ASP A 92 -18.65 13.92 7.19
N ARG A 93 -19.49 13.50 6.24
CA ARG A 93 -20.72 14.20 5.88
C ARG A 93 -21.63 14.43 7.09
N LYS A 94 -21.89 13.37 7.87
CA LYS A 94 -22.70 13.45 9.09
C LYS A 94 -22.09 14.40 10.11
N ARG A 95 -20.76 14.36 10.28
CA ARG A 95 -20.02 15.24 11.19
C ARG A 95 -20.17 16.71 10.81
N ILE A 96 -20.08 17.03 9.51
CA ILE A 96 -20.22 18.40 9.01
C ILE A 96 -21.64 18.92 9.26
N ILE A 97 -22.67 18.12 8.99
CA ILE A 97 -24.06 18.48 9.25
C ILE A 97 -24.27 18.72 10.75
N ALA A 98 -23.78 17.83 11.61
CA ALA A 98 -23.90 17.99 13.05
C ALA A 98 -23.21 19.27 13.57
N LYS A 99 -22.00 19.57 13.05
CA LYS A 99 -21.26 20.79 13.38
C LYS A 99 -22.01 22.05 12.92
N ARG A 100 -22.55 22.05 11.69
CA ARG A 100 -23.40 23.14 11.17
C ARG A 100 -24.58 23.38 12.10
N ASP A 101 -25.32 22.33 12.43
CA ASP A 101 -26.54 22.45 13.24
C ASP A 101 -26.23 22.96 14.65
N GLN A 102 -25.12 22.51 15.25
CA GLN A 102 -24.65 23.04 16.52
C GLN A 102 -24.34 24.54 16.42
N ARG A 103 -23.60 24.98 15.39
CA ARG A 103 -23.26 26.39 15.22
C ARG A 103 -24.51 27.25 14.96
N LEU A 104 -25.45 26.75 14.17
CA LEU A 104 -26.73 27.44 13.93
C LEU A 104 -27.56 27.56 15.21
N ARG A 105 -27.59 26.52 16.07
CA ARG A 105 -28.24 26.62 17.39
C ARG A 105 -27.58 27.70 18.25
N ASN A 106 -26.25 27.68 18.37
CA ASN A 106 -25.53 28.69 19.15
C ASN A 106 -25.82 30.11 18.66
N LEU A 107 -25.86 30.32 17.33
CA LEU A 107 -26.20 31.63 16.77
C LEU A 107 -27.65 32.06 17.06
N ARG A 108 -28.59 31.11 17.07
CA ARG A 108 -29.98 31.37 17.46
C ARG A 108 -30.10 31.71 18.94
N ASP A 109 -29.37 31.02 19.80
CA ASP A 109 -29.34 31.28 21.23
C ASP A 109 -28.72 32.66 21.51
N SER A 110 -27.64 33.03 20.81
CA SER A 110 -27.06 34.37 20.87
C SER A 110 -28.06 35.47 20.55
N ARG A 111 -28.96 35.29 19.56
CA ARG A 111 -29.97 36.30 19.21
C ARG A 111 -30.88 36.69 20.36
N GLN A 112 -31.09 35.81 21.35
CA GLN A 112 -31.98 36.05 22.48
C GLN A 112 -31.46 37.14 23.43
N TYR A 113 -30.17 37.43 23.42
CA TYR A 113 -29.55 38.44 24.28
C TYR A 113 -29.54 39.85 23.68
N ALA A 114 -30.26 40.06 22.56
CA ALA A 114 -30.18 41.32 21.82
C ALA A 114 -31.00 42.42 22.50
N ASN A 115 -30.40 43.60 22.65
CA ASN A 115 -31.10 44.76 23.21
C ASN A 115 -32.16 45.30 22.23
N ASN A 116 -33.26 45.86 22.75
CA ASN A 116 -34.28 46.53 21.93
C ASN A 116 -33.85 47.97 21.58
N ASN A 117 -32.73 48.09 20.87
CA ASN A 117 -32.20 49.37 20.38
C ASN A 117 -31.48 49.16 19.04
N LEU A 118 -31.00 50.26 18.45
CA LEU A 118 -30.30 50.21 17.15
C LEU A 118 -29.10 49.26 17.17
N ALA A 119 -28.29 49.27 18.22
CA ALA A 119 -27.14 48.39 18.34
C ALA A 119 -27.56 46.91 18.38
N GLY A 120 -28.65 46.58 19.07
CA GLY A 120 -29.21 45.23 19.08
C GLY A 120 -29.75 44.81 17.72
N ALA A 121 -30.39 45.71 16.97
CA ALA A 121 -30.82 45.42 15.59
C ALA A 121 -29.61 45.13 14.67
N THR A 122 -28.56 45.95 14.74
CA THR A 122 -27.32 45.73 13.98
C THR A 122 -26.66 44.39 14.35
N TRP A 123 -26.63 44.05 15.63
CA TRP A 123 -26.09 42.78 16.08
C TRP A 123 -26.92 41.58 15.62
N GLN A 124 -28.25 41.67 15.67
CA GLN A 124 -29.13 40.63 15.12
C GLN A 124 -28.93 40.44 13.62
N GLN A 125 -28.64 41.51 12.88
CA GLN A 125 -28.31 41.45 11.46
C GLN A 125 -26.99 40.72 11.22
N SER A 126 -25.94 40.99 12.01
CA SER A 126 -24.66 40.28 11.88
C SER A 126 -24.82 38.79 12.20
N LEU A 127 -25.60 38.43 13.22
CA LEU A 127 -25.90 37.03 13.54
C LEU A 127 -26.65 36.32 12.39
N ALA A 128 -27.57 37.01 11.72
CA ALA A 128 -28.27 36.45 10.56
C ALA A 128 -27.33 36.22 9.36
N GLN A 129 -26.41 37.16 9.11
CA GLN A 129 -25.38 36.99 8.07
C GLN A 129 -24.46 35.80 8.38
N GLU A 130 -24.06 35.62 9.65
CA GLU A 130 -23.25 34.49 10.05
C GLU A 130 -24.00 33.16 9.88
N GLN A 131 -25.30 33.10 10.19
CA GLN A 131 -26.12 31.91 9.96
C GLN A 131 -26.13 31.49 8.48
N LEU A 132 -26.25 32.45 7.56
CA LEU A 132 -26.19 32.19 6.13
C LEU A 132 -24.82 31.67 5.70
N ALA A 133 -23.74 32.29 6.17
CA ALA A 133 -22.38 31.86 5.86
C ALA A 133 -22.11 30.42 6.34
N VAL A 134 -22.54 30.08 7.56
CA VAL A 134 -22.38 28.74 8.14
C VAL A 134 -23.16 27.68 7.35
N ALA A 135 -24.38 28.01 6.92
CA ALA A 135 -25.17 27.11 6.09
C ALA A 135 -24.49 26.87 4.74
N GLN A 136 -24.05 27.93 4.07
CA GLN A 136 -23.40 27.86 2.76
C GLN A 136 -22.06 27.11 2.80
N GLU A 137 -21.26 27.33 3.84
CA GLU A 137 -19.99 26.62 4.06
C GLU A 137 -20.24 25.11 4.16
N ALA A 138 -21.18 24.71 5.01
CA ALA A 138 -21.53 23.31 5.21
C ALA A 138 -22.10 22.66 3.95
N ASP A 139 -22.99 23.35 3.23
CA ASP A 139 -23.58 22.84 1.99
C ASP A 139 -22.52 22.62 0.91
N THR A 140 -21.56 23.54 0.79
CA THR A 140 -20.44 23.40 -0.16
C THR A 140 -19.59 22.16 0.16
N MET A 141 -19.27 21.94 1.44
CA MET A 141 -18.51 20.77 1.85
C MET A 141 -19.28 19.46 1.65
N VAL A 142 -20.57 19.43 1.99
CA VAL A 142 -21.43 18.26 1.78
C VAL A 142 -21.53 17.93 0.29
N GLN A 143 -21.73 18.93 -0.58
CA GLN A 143 -21.75 18.72 -2.04
C GLN A 143 -20.42 18.20 -2.59
N SER A 144 -19.28 18.59 -1.99
CA SER A 144 -17.98 18.04 -2.36
C SER A 144 -17.88 16.56 -1.99
N ILE A 145 -18.31 16.20 -0.78
CA ILE A 145 -18.31 14.81 -0.30
C ILE A 145 -19.28 13.95 -1.12
N ASP A 146 -20.48 14.44 -1.38
CA ASP A 146 -21.51 13.73 -2.14
C ASP A 146 -21.00 13.40 -3.56
N ARG A 147 -20.25 14.32 -4.20
CA ARG A 147 -19.59 14.07 -5.49
C ARG A 147 -18.50 13.00 -5.40
N GLN A 148 -17.71 12.98 -4.33
CA GLN A 148 -16.68 11.95 -4.13
C GLN A 148 -17.31 10.57 -3.92
N ILE A 149 -18.37 10.48 -3.10
CA ILE A 149 -19.12 9.23 -2.91
C ILE A 149 -19.71 8.74 -4.23
N GLU A 150 -20.31 9.64 -5.02
CA GLU A 150 -20.88 9.29 -6.31
C GLU A 150 -19.82 8.76 -7.29
N GLN A 151 -18.63 9.37 -7.32
CA GLN A 151 -17.53 8.87 -8.15
C GLN A 151 -17.08 7.47 -7.72
N LEU A 152 -16.88 7.26 -6.42
CA LEU A 152 -16.47 5.96 -5.88
C LEU A 152 -17.54 4.87 -6.10
N LYS A 153 -18.83 5.23 -6.10
CA LYS A 153 -19.91 4.31 -6.42
C LYS A 153 -19.88 3.88 -7.88
N LYS A 154 -19.60 4.80 -8.81
CA LYS A 154 -19.42 4.46 -10.23
C LYS A 154 -18.24 3.51 -10.44
N ASP A 155 -17.17 3.67 -9.68
CA ASP A 155 -16.01 2.77 -9.76
C ASP A 155 -16.34 1.33 -9.26
N LEU A 156 -17.47 1.13 -8.57
CA LEU A 156 -17.97 -0.19 -8.16
C LEU A 156 -18.89 -0.84 -9.22
N GLU A 157 -19.44 -0.06 -10.14
CA GLU A 157 -20.31 -0.54 -11.21
C GLU A 157 -19.45 -1.01 -12.41
N PRO A 158 -19.58 -2.26 -12.87
CA PRO A 158 -18.79 -2.80 -13.99
C PRO A 158 -19.25 -2.30 -15.38
#